data_AF-A0A220MFI3-F1
#
_entry.id   AF-A0A220MFI3-F1
#
_cell.length_a   1.000
_cell.length_b   1.000
_cell.length_c   1.000
_cell.angle_alpha   90.00
_cell.angle_beta   90.00
_cell.angle_gamma   90.00
#
_symmetry.space_group_name_H-M   'P 1'
#
loop_
_entity.id
_entity.type
_entity.pdbx_description
1 polymer ?
#
loop_
_entity_poly.entity_id
_entity_poly.type
_entity_poly.pdbx_seq_one_letter_code
_entity_poly.pdbx_strand_id
1 'polypeptide(L)'
;MDYFANKRVFIWKANGWEYLVWAENTNNAFNIIKRVMATIPKGTNPVNGATKGQITVIETNEGVCSDAGWSYDNGKTWYIINGRTTPEQFTKILKSMVKVDTK
;
A
#
# COMPACT_ATOMS: atom_id res chain seq x y z
N MET A 1 14.13 12.02 -13.60
CA MET A 1 14.65 10.69 -13.25
C MET A 1 13.49 9.73 -13.26
N ASP A 2 13.58 8.66 -14.04
CA ASP A 2 12.56 7.63 -14.04
C ASP A 2 12.75 6.78 -12.79
N TYR A 3 11.93 7.06 -11.76
CA TYR A 3 12.09 6.51 -10.40
C TYR A 3 12.13 4.97 -10.38
N PHE A 4 11.60 4.34 -11.42
CA PHE A 4 11.44 2.90 -11.56
C PHE A 4 12.51 2.22 -12.44
N ALA A 5 13.35 2.97 -13.16
CA ALA A 5 14.22 2.40 -14.20
C ALA A 5 15.12 1.25 -13.73
N ASN A 6 15.56 1.27 -12.47
CA ASN A 6 16.42 0.23 -11.87
C ASN A 6 15.70 -0.64 -10.83
N LYS A 7 14.37 -0.57 -10.76
CA LYS A 7 13.58 -1.25 -9.73
C LYS A 7 12.79 -2.40 -10.32
N ARG A 8 12.60 -3.43 -9.51
CA ARG A 8 11.69 -4.52 -9.80
C ARG A 8 10.47 -4.41 -8.90
N VAL A 9 9.31 -4.76 -9.45
CA VAL A 9 8.07 -4.84 -8.69
C VAL A 9 7.93 -6.24 -8.08
N PHE A 10 7.64 -6.27 -6.79
CA PHE A 10 7.28 -7.48 -6.06
C PHE A 10 5.84 -7.35 -5.63
N ILE A 11 5.01 -8.33 -6.00
CA ILE A 11 3.56 -8.28 -5.81
C ILE A 11 3.13 -9.38 -4.85
N TRP A 12 2.37 -9.00 -3.83
CA TRP A 12 1.69 -9.94 -2.95
C TRP A 12 0.19 -9.64 -2.93
N LYS A 13 -0.65 -10.68 -2.91
CA LYS A 13 -2.11 -10.51 -2.91
C LYS A 13 -2.72 -11.20 -1.69
N ALA A 14 -3.58 -10.51 -0.98
CA ALA A 14 -4.31 -11.05 0.16
C ALA A 14 -5.63 -10.28 0.38
N ASN A 15 -6.73 -10.99 0.65
CA ASN A 15 -8.03 -10.40 1.03
C ASN A 15 -8.57 -9.33 0.07
N GLY A 16 -8.39 -9.49 -1.24
CA GLY A 16 -8.81 -8.50 -2.23
C GLY A 16 -7.87 -7.29 -2.35
N TRP A 17 -6.72 -7.34 -1.67
CA TRP A 17 -5.69 -6.32 -1.74
C TRP A 17 -4.45 -6.79 -2.48
N GLU A 18 -3.83 -5.87 -3.22
CA GLU A 18 -2.51 -6.03 -3.83
C GLU A 18 -1.48 -5.15 -3.11
N TYR A 19 -0.32 -5.70 -2.80
CA TYR A 19 0.79 -5.00 -2.16
C TYR A 19 1.97 -5.04 -3.12
N LEU A 20 2.33 -3.87 -3.65
CA LEU A 20 3.39 -3.69 -4.64
C LEU A 20 4.58 -3.04 -3.96
N VAL A 21 5.76 -3.63 -4.13
CA VAL A 21 7.01 -3.04 -3.65
C VAL A 21 7.95 -2.84 -4.84
N TRP A 22 8.31 -1.58 -5.09
CA TRP A 22 9.33 -1.21 -6.06
C TRP A 22 10.65 -0.99 -5.32
N ALA A 23 11.60 -1.90 -5.53
CA ALA A 23 12.91 -1.86 -4.88
C ALA A 23 14.03 -2.25 -5.86
N GLU A 24 15.26 -1.85 -5.54
CA GLU A 24 16.43 -2.10 -6.40
C GLU A 24 16.85 -3.56 -6.41
N ASN A 25 16.63 -4.26 -5.29
CA ASN A 25 16.95 -5.67 -5.16
C ASN A 25 15.94 -6.42 -4.29
N THR A 26 16.00 -7.75 -4.38
CA THR A 26 15.08 -8.66 -3.69
C THR A 26 15.17 -8.56 -2.17
N ASN A 27 16.36 -8.33 -1.60
CA ASN A 27 16.53 -8.22 -0.14
C ASN A 27 15.84 -6.96 0.40
N ASN A 28 15.99 -5.82 -0.29
CA ASN A 28 15.30 -4.59 0.05
C ASN A 28 13.78 -4.77 -0.02
N ALA A 29 13.30 -5.38 -1.11
CA ALA A 29 11.87 -5.69 -1.26
C ALA A 29 11.34 -6.56 -0.13
N PHE A 30 12.05 -7.62 0.25
CA PHE A 30 11.66 -8.50 1.35
C PHE A 30 11.65 -7.78 2.71
N ASN A 31 12.61 -6.90 2.97
CA ASN A 31 12.62 -6.14 4.22
C ASN A 31 11.47 -5.14 4.29
N ILE A 32 11.16 -4.45 3.18
CA ILE A 32 10.04 -3.52 3.10
C ILE A 32 8.71 -4.25 3.25
N ILE A 33 8.49 -5.36 2.54
CA ILE A 33 7.23 -6.09 2.61
C ILE A 33 7.01 -6.68 4.01
N LYS A 34 8.05 -7.18 4.68
CA LYS A 34 7.96 -7.63 6.08
C LYS A 34 7.45 -6.53 7.01
N ARG A 35 7.93 -5.29 6.83
CA ARG A 35 7.48 -4.13 7.62
C ARG A 35 6.01 -3.81 7.36
N VAL A 36 5.60 -3.74 6.09
CA VAL A 36 4.18 -3.55 5.70
C VAL A 36 3.31 -4.63 6.35
N MET A 37 3.74 -5.89 6.24
CA MET A 37 3.00 -7.03 6.77
C MET A 37 2.90 -7.08 8.28
N ALA A 38 3.94 -6.66 8.99
CA ALA A 38 3.89 -6.55 10.44
C ALA A 38 2.84 -5.52 10.92
N THR A 39 2.51 -4.54 10.08
CA THR A 39 1.54 -3.49 10.43
C THR A 39 0.09 -3.84 10.09
N ILE A 40 -0.15 -4.82 9.23
CA ILE A 40 -1.51 -5.22 8.79
C ILE A 40 -1.82 -6.60 9.38
N PRO A 41 -2.75 -6.70 10.35
CA PRO A 41 -3.14 -7.99 10.91
C PRO A 41 -3.57 -8.98 9.83
N LYS A 42 -3.22 -10.26 10.01
CA LYS A 42 -3.63 -11.31 9.09
C LYS A 42 -5.16 -11.38 9.03
N GLY A 43 -5.71 -11.42 7.82
CA GLY A 43 -7.16 -11.53 7.63
C GLY A 43 -7.92 -10.20 7.67
N THR A 44 -7.25 -9.06 7.85
CA THR A 44 -7.91 -7.74 7.85
C THR A 44 -7.60 -6.94 6.60
N ASN A 45 -8.46 -5.97 6.30
CA ASN A 45 -8.26 -4.99 5.24
C ASN A 45 -7.56 -3.75 5.80
N PRO A 46 -6.58 -3.16 5.09
CA PRO A 46 -5.92 -1.92 5.49
C PRO A 46 -6.88 -0.75 5.72
N VAL A 47 -7.96 -0.68 4.93
CA VAL A 47 -9.04 0.31 5.07
C VAL A 47 -10.33 -0.42 5.43
N ASN A 48 -11.00 0.05 6.48
CA ASN A 48 -12.24 -0.58 6.97
C ASN A 48 -13.36 -0.46 5.94
N GLY A 49 -14.04 -1.57 5.65
CA GLY A 49 -15.14 -1.66 4.68
C GLY A 49 -14.71 -1.71 3.21
N ALA A 50 -13.43 -1.50 2.89
CA ALA A 50 -12.95 -1.61 1.52
C ALA A 50 -13.07 -3.05 1.02
N THR A 51 -13.57 -3.21 -0.20
CA THR A 51 -13.77 -4.50 -0.88
C THR A 51 -12.56 -4.93 -1.69
N LYS A 52 -11.76 -3.96 -2.14
CA LYS A 52 -10.43 -4.16 -2.72
C LYS A 52 -9.55 -2.94 -2.54
N GLY A 53 -8.26 -3.14 -2.74
CA GLY A 53 -7.32 -2.05 -2.76
C GLY A 53 -5.93 -2.44 -3.23
N GLN A 54 -5.07 -1.45 -3.27
CA GLN A 54 -3.68 -1.57 -3.62
C GLN A 54 -2.87 -0.69 -2.67
N ILE A 55 -1.77 -1.22 -2.14
CA ILE A 55 -0.72 -0.43 -1.48
C ILE A 55 0.52 -0.55 -2.34
N THR A 56 1.10 0.58 -2.72
CA THR A 56 2.34 0.66 -3.47
C THR A 56 3.40 1.29 -2.59
N VAL A 57 4.53 0.60 -2.42
CA VAL A 57 5.66 1.07 -1.63
C VAL A 57 6.87 1.20 -2.55
N ILE A 58 7.55 2.35 -2.48
CA ILE A 58 8.63 2.70 -3.40
C ILE A 58 9.86 3.05 -2.57
N GLU A 59 10.95 2.33 -2.82
CA GLU A 59 12.26 2.67 -2.28
C GLU A 59 12.83 3.89 -3.03
N THR A 60 13.30 4.90 -2.32
CA THR A 60 13.88 6.11 -2.91
C THR A 60 15.20 6.44 -2.22
N ASN A 61 16.01 7.29 -2.84
CA ASN A 61 17.23 7.82 -2.20
C ASN A 61 16.92 8.57 -0.89
N GLU A 62 15.71 9.11 -0.75
CA GLU A 62 15.24 9.85 0.43
C GLU A 62 14.53 8.94 1.46
N GLY A 63 14.48 7.63 1.21
CA GLY A 63 13.79 6.66 2.05
C GLY A 63 12.61 5.98 1.36
N VAL A 64 11.70 5.39 2.13
CA VAL A 64 10.58 4.60 1.59
C VAL A 64 9.30 5.43 1.58
N CYS A 65 8.67 5.55 0.40
CA CYS A 65 7.39 6.21 0.22
C CYS A 65 6.27 5.18 0.00
N SER A 66 5.03 5.55 0.33
CA SER A 66 3.87 4.65 0.19
C SER A 66 2.65 5.38 -0.33
N ASP A 67 2.00 4.79 -1.33
CA ASP A 67 0.73 5.22 -1.90
C ASP A 67 -0.30 4.09 -1.76
N ALA A 68 -1.58 4.43 -1.82
CA ALA A 68 -2.65 3.44 -1.81
C ALA A 68 -3.88 3.91 -2.57
N GLY A 69 -4.53 2.95 -3.21
CA GLY A 69 -5.87 3.10 -3.77
C GLY A 69 -6.80 2.07 -3.15
N TRP A 70 -8.05 2.42 -2.85
CA TRP A 70 -9.04 1.45 -2.37
C TRP A 70 -10.43 1.74 -2.91
N SER A 71 -11.29 0.73 -2.83
CA SER A 71 -12.65 0.81 -3.33
C SER A 71 -13.65 0.08 -2.42
N TYR A 72 -14.80 0.72 -2.20
CA TYR A 72 -15.92 0.17 -1.44
C TYR A 72 -16.96 -0.55 -2.32
N ASP A 73 -16.92 -0.34 -3.63
CA ASP A 73 -17.98 -0.75 -4.58
C ASP A 73 -17.46 -1.70 -5.66
N ASN A 74 -16.49 -2.55 -5.28
CA ASN A 74 -15.79 -3.46 -6.17
C ASN A 74 -15.21 -2.75 -7.43
N GLY A 75 -14.65 -1.55 -7.23
CA GLY A 75 -13.77 -0.85 -8.17
C GLY A 75 -14.45 0.04 -9.16
N LYS A 76 -15.70 0.40 -8.91
CA LYS A 76 -16.37 1.44 -9.69
C LYS A 76 -15.82 2.81 -9.28
N THR A 77 -15.58 3.01 -8.00
CA THR A 77 -14.99 4.22 -7.42
C THR A 77 -13.70 3.89 -6.68
N TRP A 78 -12.64 4.66 -6.97
CA TRP A 78 -11.34 4.54 -6.32
C TRP A 78 -11.03 5.78 -5.50
N TYR A 79 -10.67 5.56 -4.25
CA TYR A 79 -10.13 6.55 -3.33
C TYR A 79 -8.63 6.37 -3.31
N ILE A 80 -7.88 7.47 -3.41
CA ILE A 80 -6.43 7.43 -3.59
C ILE A 80 -5.80 8.34 -2.55
N ILE A 81 -4.75 7.85 -1.91
CA ILE A 81 -3.84 8.64 -1.08
C ILE A 81 -2.42 8.42 -1.59
N ASN A 82 -1.75 9.52 -1.93
CA ASN A 82 -0.35 9.53 -2.35
C ASN A 82 0.49 10.14 -1.22
N GLY A 83 1.70 9.64 -0.96
CA GLY A 83 2.47 10.17 0.17
C GLY A 83 3.92 9.71 0.33
N ARG A 84 4.77 10.69 0.67
CA ARG A 84 6.11 10.49 1.24
C ARG A 84 6.02 10.21 2.74
N THR A 85 5.52 9.04 3.12
CA THR A 85 5.49 8.61 4.52
C THR A 85 5.96 7.16 4.65
N THR A 86 6.46 6.79 5.83
CA THR A 86 6.91 5.41 6.06
C THR A 86 5.72 4.44 6.01
N PRO A 87 5.95 3.16 5.67
CA PRO A 87 4.90 2.14 5.67
C PRO A 87 4.11 2.06 6.99
N GLU A 88 4.77 2.27 8.14
CA GLU A 88 4.13 2.20 9.45
C GLU A 88 3.18 3.36 9.72
N GLN A 89 3.59 4.58 9.37
CA GLN A 89 2.71 5.74 9.49
C GLN A 89 1.57 5.65 8.48
N PHE A 90 1.87 5.19 7.26
CA PHE A 90 0.89 5.04 6.20
C PHE A 90 -0.23 4.06 6.55
N THR A 91 0.11 2.90 7.08
CA THR A 91 -0.89 1.90 7.50
C THR A 91 -1.75 2.36 8.67
N LYS A 92 -1.22 3.20 9.58
CA LYS A 92 -2.03 3.86 10.62
C LYS A 92 -3.06 4.80 10.00
N ILE A 93 -2.65 5.59 9.01
CA ILE A 93 -3.54 6.49 8.27
C ILE A 93 -4.65 5.68 7.60
N LEU A 94 -4.31 4.63 6.84
CA LEU A 94 -5.29 3.75 6.18
C LEU A 94 -6.30 3.14 7.15
N LYS A 95 -5.86 2.68 8.33
CA LYS A 95 -6.76 2.12 9.34
C LYS A 95 -7.74 3.15 9.93
N SER A 96 -7.39 4.43 9.90
CA SER A 96 -8.27 5.52 10.33
C SER A 96 -9.28 5.95 9.25
N MET A 97 -9.08 5.49 8.00
CA MET A 97 -9.99 5.82 6.91
C MET A 97 -11.33 5.13 7.11
N VAL A 98 -12.39 5.93 7.06
CA VAL A 98 -13.79 5.48 7.14
C VAL A 98 -14.50 5.83 5.85
N LYS A 99 -15.45 4.98 5.46
CA LYS A 99 -16.35 5.30 4.36
C LYS A 99 -17.19 6.51 4.78
N VAL A 100 -17.11 7.60 4.02
CA VAL A 100 -18.03 8.73 4.20
C VAL A 100 -19.33 8.34 3.49
N ASP A 101 -20.37 8.04 4.26
CA ASP A 101 -21.70 7.85 3.69
C ASP A 101 -22.20 9.19 3.14
N THR A 102 -22.25 9.28 1.82
CA THR A 102 -22.95 10.37 1.12
C THR A 102 -24.42 10.01 1.14
N LYS A 103 -25.18 10.69 2.02
CA LYS A 103 -26.65 10.67 2.01
C LYS A 103 -27.20 11.32 0.75
#